data_AF-Q4L380-F1
#
_entry.id   AF-Q4L380-F1
#
_cell.length_a   1.000
_cell.length_b   1.000
_cell.length_c   1.000
_cell.angle_alpha   90.00
_cell.angle_beta   90.00
_cell.angle_gamma   90.00
#
_symmetry.space_group_name_H-M   'P 1'
#
loop_
_entity.id
_entity.type
_entity.pdbx_description
1 polymer ?
#
loop_
_entity_poly.entity_id
_entity_poly.type
_entity_poly.pdbx_seq_one_letter_code
_entity_poly.pdbx_strand_id
1 'polypeptide(L)'
;MLTKEFAQRVELSEKQVRKIVQHLEERGYQLSKTEYRGREATDFKEEDIELFQDIAEKVKQTNSYDLAFEELEKEKDFLQVIVKEDNEQLPADQGATQLVEELRTEIQKMREERQMLGQMISQVHQQQTELKELQNQITEKLDTHNQSLLAIQNSQEAIQTAQKEQSEYTKNNLVKEINDNNQQSIDTLKEDIKTQSSLNRPNDEKKGFFARLFNL
;
A
#
# COMPACT_ATOMS: atom_id res chain seq x y z
N MET A 1 -21.77 36.29 -1.82
CA MET A 1 -22.69 35.50 -0.95
C MET A 1 -22.51 35.93 0.51
N LEU A 2 -23.57 35.88 1.33
CA LEU A 2 -23.53 36.36 2.72
C LEU A 2 -22.96 35.31 3.68
N THR A 3 -22.45 35.74 4.84
CA THR A 3 -21.79 34.89 5.85
C THR A 3 -22.55 33.62 6.19
N LYS A 4 -23.88 33.69 6.33
CA LYS A 4 -24.71 32.53 6.69
C LYS A 4 -24.72 31.46 5.60
N GLU A 5 -24.90 31.89 4.35
CA GLU A 5 -24.89 30.97 3.20
C GLU A 5 -23.50 30.40 3.00
N PHE A 6 -22.47 31.24 3.14
CA PHE A 6 -21.08 30.84 3.01
C PHE A 6 -20.70 29.79 4.04
N ALA A 7 -21.00 30.03 5.32
CA ALA A 7 -20.76 29.11 6.42
C ALA A 7 -21.37 27.72 6.18
N GLN A 8 -22.56 27.65 5.59
CA GLN A 8 -23.19 26.38 5.23
C GLN A 8 -22.41 25.62 4.15
N ARG A 9 -21.88 26.33 3.14
CA ARG A 9 -21.11 25.68 2.05
C ARG A 9 -19.73 25.21 2.47
N VAL A 10 -19.05 25.96 3.35
CA VAL A 10 -17.74 25.54 3.87
C VAL A 10 -17.84 24.58 5.06
N GLU A 11 -19.05 24.20 5.47
CA GLU A 11 -19.31 23.34 6.65
C GLU A 11 -18.69 23.90 7.95
N LEU A 12 -18.67 25.23 8.10
CA LEU A 12 -18.16 25.92 9.29
C LEU A 12 -19.29 26.63 10.02
N SER A 13 -19.13 26.86 11.32
CA SER A 13 -20.00 27.79 12.03
C SER A 13 -19.74 29.23 11.57
N GLU A 14 -20.77 30.08 11.59
CA GLU A 14 -20.61 31.52 11.30
C GLU A 14 -19.54 32.18 12.20
N LYS A 15 -19.37 31.67 13.43
CA LYS A 15 -18.34 32.14 14.35
C LYS A 15 -16.93 31.78 13.87
N GLN A 16 -16.73 30.57 13.36
CA GLN A 16 -15.45 30.16 12.77
C GLN A 16 -15.15 30.98 11.52
N VAL A 17 -16.13 31.18 10.64
CA VAL A 17 -16.00 32.04 9.45
C VAL A 17 -15.56 33.45 9.85
N ARG A 18 -16.25 34.09 10.81
CA ARG A 18 -15.86 35.43 11.29
C ARG A 18 -14.45 35.48 11.87
N LYS A 19 -14.05 34.43 12.59
CA LYS A 19 -12.70 34.36 13.16
C LYS A 19 -11.63 34.22 12.07
N ILE A 20 -11.89 33.42 11.04
CA ILE A 20 -11.01 33.31 9.86
C ILE A 20 -10.92 34.65 9.14
N VAL A 21 -12.05 35.31 8.88
CA VAL A 21 -12.10 36.66 8.28
C VAL A 21 -11.23 37.64 9.08
N GLN A 22 -11.36 37.64 10.40
CA GLN A 22 -10.56 38.52 11.26
C GLN A 22 -9.06 38.26 11.11
N HIS A 23 -8.61 37.00 11.18
CA HIS A 23 -7.20 36.65 11.03
C HIS A 23 -6.67 37.01 9.63
N LEU A 24 -7.49 36.84 8.60
CA LEU A 24 -7.20 37.29 7.24
C LEU A 24 -7.00 38.82 7.22
N GLU A 25 -7.96 39.60 7.73
CA GLU A 25 -7.87 41.07 7.73
C GLU A 25 -6.70 41.61 8.55
N GLU A 26 -6.41 41.03 9.72
CA GLU A 26 -5.26 41.37 10.57
C GLU A 26 -3.91 41.14 9.86
N ARG A 27 -3.87 40.16 8.95
CA ARG A 27 -2.69 39.84 8.13
C ARG A 27 -2.68 40.57 6.78
N GLY A 28 -3.63 41.48 6.55
CA GLY A 28 -3.70 42.31 5.36
C GLY A 28 -4.50 41.71 4.19
N TYR A 29 -5.20 40.59 4.40
CA TYR A 29 -6.14 40.03 3.41
C TYR A 29 -7.44 40.80 3.44
N GLN A 30 -7.71 41.52 2.37
CA GLN A 30 -8.98 42.20 2.19
C GLN A 30 -9.93 41.32 1.39
N LEU A 31 -10.94 40.81 2.08
CA LEU A 31 -12.08 40.18 1.42
C LEU A 31 -12.98 41.25 0.83
N SER A 32 -13.66 40.91 -0.28
CA SER A 32 -14.60 41.81 -0.94
C SER A 32 -15.72 42.22 0.02
N LYS A 33 -16.19 43.47 -0.11
CA LYS A 33 -17.20 44.07 0.77
C LYS A 33 -18.44 44.41 -0.03
N THR A 34 -19.60 44.28 0.61
CA THR A 34 -20.90 44.66 0.08
C THR A 34 -21.73 45.31 1.18
N GLU A 35 -22.76 46.06 0.79
CA GLU A 35 -23.71 46.64 1.73
C GLU A 35 -24.86 45.67 1.98
N TYR A 36 -25.10 45.33 3.25
CA TYR A 36 -26.25 44.54 3.66
C TYR A 36 -26.99 45.23 4.81
N ARG A 37 -28.23 45.66 4.54
CA ARG A 37 -29.10 46.37 5.51
C ARG A 37 -28.43 47.61 6.14
N GLY A 38 -27.74 48.42 5.33
CA GLY A 38 -27.09 49.65 5.80
C GLY A 38 -25.83 49.40 6.63
N ARG A 39 -25.26 48.19 6.58
CA ARG A 39 -23.99 47.84 7.21
C ARG A 39 -23.07 47.18 6.20
N GLU A 40 -21.79 47.45 6.33
CA GLU A 40 -20.77 46.76 5.56
C GLU A 40 -20.73 45.27 5.97
N ALA A 41 -20.74 44.40 4.98
CA ALA A 41 -20.67 42.96 5.13
C ALA A 41 -19.65 42.39 4.16
N THR A 42 -19.01 41.28 4.52
CA THR A 42 -18.14 40.55 3.60
C THR A 42 -18.98 39.89 2.51
N ASP A 43 -18.62 40.15 1.25
CA ASP A 43 -19.19 39.49 0.09
C ASP A 43 -18.29 38.33 -0.32
N PHE A 44 -18.63 37.14 0.17
CA PHE A 44 -17.86 35.94 -0.15
C PHE A 44 -18.11 35.51 -1.60
N LYS A 45 -17.11 34.91 -2.23
CA LYS A 45 -17.21 34.33 -3.58
C LYS A 45 -16.97 32.83 -3.51
N GLU A 46 -17.23 32.13 -4.61
CA GLU A 46 -16.99 30.68 -4.69
C GLU A 46 -15.50 30.34 -4.49
N GLU A 47 -14.62 31.21 -5.00
CA GLU A 47 -13.16 31.10 -4.82
C GLU A 47 -12.71 31.18 -3.35
N ASP A 48 -13.50 31.80 -2.47
CA ASP A 48 -13.20 31.87 -1.04
C ASP A 48 -13.48 30.55 -0.31
N ILE A 49 -14.28 29.63 -0.89
CA ILE A 49 -14.70 28.39 -0.22
C ILE A 49 -13.48 27.50 0.07
N GLU A 50 -12.64 27.29 -0.94
CA GLU A 50 -11.43 26.45 -0.83
C GLU A 50 -10.46 27.01 0.20
N LEU A 51 -10.23 28.33 0.17
CA LEU A 51 -9.38 29.02 1.15
C LEU A 51 -9.87 28.77 2.59
N PHE A 52 -11.18 28.89 2.84
CA PHE A 52 -11.73 28.71 4.18
C PHE A 52 -11.72 27.24 4.63
N GLN A 53 -11.87 26.29 3.71
CA GLN A 53 -11.75 24.87 4.00
C GLN A 53 -10.31 24.50 4.37
N ASP A 54 -9.32 24.98 3.60
CA ASP A 54 -7.90 24.79 3.87
C ASP A 54 -7.52 25.35 5.25
N ILE A 55 -7.94 26.58 5.55
CA ILE A 55 -7.69 27.19 6.86
C ILE A 55 -8.35 26.37 7.96
N ALA A 56 -9.58 25.92 7.77
CA ALA A 56 -10.27 25.14 8.78
C ALA A 56 -9.63 23.77 9.03
N GLU A 57 -9.15 23.10 7.99
CA GLU A 57 -8.41 21.85 8.12
C GLU A 57 -7.10 22.06 8.87
N LYS A 58 -6.34 23.11 8.51
CA LYS A 58 -5.10 23.43 9.20
C LYS A 58 -5.33 23.78 10.67
N VAL A 59 -6.38 24.54 10.97
CA VAL A 59 -6.80 24.86 12.35
C VAL A 59 -7.15 23.59 13.14
N LYS A 60 -7.77 22.58 12.51
CA LYS A 60 -8.02 21.29 13.16
C LYS A 60 -6.72 20.53 13.45
N GLN A 61 -5.72 20.63 12.58
CA GLN A 61 -4.43 19.96 12.75
C GLN A 61 -3.58 20.63 13.86
N THR A 62 -3.47 21.96 13.84
CA THR A 62 -2.62 22.71 14.78
C THR A 62 -3.32 23.06 16.09
N ASN A 63 -4.65 22.89 16.16
CA ASN A 63 -5.52 23.36 17.25
C ASN A 63 -5.42 24.87 17.55
N SER A 64 -4.87 25.67 16.64
CA SER A 64 -4.67 27.10 16.83
C SER A 64 -4.81 27.85 15.51
N TYR A 65 -5.54 28.96 15.53
CA TYR A 65 -5.64 29.82 14.36
C TYR A 65 -4.28 30.44 14.04
N ASP A 66 -3.58 31.02 15.01
CA ASP A 66 -2.30 31.68 14.75
C ASP A 66 -1.27 30.73 14.16
N LEU A 67 -1.13 29.51 14.71
CA LEU A 67 -0.21 28.50 14.17
C LEU A 67 -0.67 28.00 12.80
N ALA A 68 -1.98 27.80 12.59
CA ALA A 68 -2.49 27.40 11.28
C ALA A 68 -2.18 28.45 10.21
N PHE A 69 -2.35 29.73 10.51
CA PHE A 69 -2.02 30.81 9.59
C PHE A 69 -0.50 30.92 9.36
N GLU A 70 0.34 30.82 10.39
CA GLU A 70 1.80 30.83 10.23
C GLU A 70 2.32 29.64 9.40
N GLU A 71 1.76 28.45 9.59
CA GLU A 71 2.12 27.27 8.81
C GLU A 71 1.59 27.39 7.37
N LEU A 72 0.37 27.89 7.18
CA LEU A 72 -0.16 28.17 5.85
C LEU A 72 0.72 29.19 5.14
N GLU A 73 1.10 30.31 5.76
CA GLU A 73 2.02 31.29 5.17
C GLU A 73 3.35 30.68 4.71
N LYS A 74 3.84 29.64 5.39
CA LYS A 74 5.10 28.95 5.07
C LYS A 74 4.93 27.85 4.01
N GLU A 75 3.86 27.07 4.10
CA GLU A 75 3.58 25.93 3.20
C GLU A 75 2.94 26.37 1.89
N LYS A 76 2.16 27.44 1.97
CA LYS A 76 1.27 27.97 0.97
C LYS A 76 1.61 29.47 0.91
N ASP A 77 2.34 29.89 -0.13
CA ASP A 77 2.71 31.31 -0.40
C ASP A 77 1.48 32.19 -0.76
N PHE A 78 0.32 31.85 -0.19
CA PHE A 78 -1.04 32.34 -0.41
C PHE A 78 -1.21 33.75 0.12
N LEU A 79 -0.36 34.13 1.08
CA LEU A 79 -0.53 35.32 1.87
C LEU A 79 0.57 36.37 1.61
N GLN A 80 0.78 36.77 0.36
CA GLN A 80 1.48 38.04 0.07
C GLN A 80 0.59 39.08 -0.64
N VAL A 81 0.31 40.15 0.12
CA VAL A 81 0.10 41.57 -0.22
C VAL A 81 -0.92 41.93 -1.32
N ILE A 82 -2.12 42.30 -0.89
CA ILE A 82 -3.01 43.18 -1.66
C ILE A 82 -2.55 44.63 -1.42
N VAL A 83 -1.93 45.26 -2.43
CA VAL A 83 -1.75 46.72 -2.45
C VAL A 83 -3.13 47.36 -2.63
N LYS A 84 -3.52 48.20 -1.67
CA LYS A 84 -4.77 48.99 -1.72
C LYS A 84 -4.76 49.93 -2.92
N GLU A 85 -5.89 50.01 -3.62
CA GLU A 85 -6.25 51.19 -4.41
C GLU A 85 -6.72 52.29 -3.45
N ASP A 86 -5.78 52.89 -2.72
CA ASP A 86 -6.12 54.12 -2.00
C ASP A 86 -6.36 55.21 -3.07
N ASN A 87 -7.64 55.50 -3.34
CA ASN A 87 -8.11 56.66 -4.11
C ASN A 87 -7.90 57.98 -3.34
N GLU A 88 -6.91 58.04 -2.45
CA GLU A 88 -6.43 59.33 -1.95
C GLU A 88 -5.64 59.97 -3.09
N GLN A 89 -6.05 61.17 -3.50
CA GLN A 89 -5.36 61.94 -4.53
C GLN A 89 -3.90 62.13 -4.15
N LEU A 90 -3.06 61.28 -4.76
CA LEU A 90 -1.62 61.44 -4.76
C LEU A 90 -1.28 62.84 -5.28
N PRO A 91 -0.20 63.47 -4.77
CA PRO A 91 0.24 64.77 -5.27
C PRO A 91 0.40 64.71 -6.79
N ALA A 92 -0.09 65.73 -7.49
CA ALA A 92 -0.14 65.82 -8.95
C ALA A 92 1.24 66.01 -9.61
N ASP A 93 2.24 65.22 -9.21
CA ASP A 93 3.52 65.13 -9.88
C ASP A 93 3.45 64.05 -10.97
N GLN A 94 3.59 64.46 -12.24
CA GLN A 94 3.44 63.57 -13.39
C GLN A 94 4.40 62.37 -13.36
N GLY A 95 5.58 62.54 -12.75
CA GLY A 95 6.54 61.44 -12.56
C GLY A 95 6.11 60.42 -11.52
N ALA A 96 5.43 60.85 -10.45
CA ALA A 96 4.91 59.95 -9.43
C ALA A 96 3.75 59.09 -9.96
N THR A 97 2.88 59.67 -10.79
CA THR A 97 1.75 58.94 -11.39
C THR A 97 2.22 57.81 -12.31
N GLN A 98 3.25 58.05 -13.15
CA GLN A 98 3.82 57.02 -14.04
C GLN A 98 4.45 55.87 -13.26
N LEU A 99 5.25 56.17 -12.23
CA LEU A 99 5.87 55.14 -11.40
C LEU A 99 4.82 54.28 -10.67
N VAL A 100 3.72 54.89 -10.21
CA VAL A 100 2.61 54.15 -9.58
C VAL A 100 1.92 53.23 -10.60
N GLU A 101 1.77 53.66 -11.84
CA GLU A 101 1.13 52.86 -12.89
C GLU A 101 2.03 51.68 -13.34
N GLU A 102 3.35 51.88 -13.42
CA GLU A 102 4.33 50.81 -13.63
C GLU A 102 4.33 49.80 -12.49
N LEU A 103 4.35 50.27 -11.23
CA LEU A 103 4.29 49.40 -10.06
C LEU A 103 2.98 48.59 -10.01
N ARG A 104 1.84 49.21 -10.35
CA ARG A 104 0.55 48.51 -10.46
C ARG A 104 0.60 47.40 -11.50
N THR A 105 1.20 47.66 -12.65
CA THR A 105 1.35 46.67 -13.73
C THR A 105 2.25 45.51 -13.29
N GLU A 106 3.38 45.79 -12.66
CA GLU A 106 4.29 44.74 -12.16
C GLU A 106 3.64 43.91 -11.04
N ILE A 107 2.93 44.55 -10.11
CA ILE A 107 2.13 43.85 -9.09
C ILE A 107 1.10 42.93 -9.74
N GLN A 108 0.42 43.40 -10.80
CA GLN A 108 -0.56 42.59 -11.49
C GLN A 108 0.07 41.37 -12.19
N LYS A 109 1.23 41.56 -12.82
CA LYS A 109 1.99 40.46 -13.41
C LYS A 109 2.45 39.45 -12.36
N MET A 110 2.98 39.91 -11.22
CA MET A 110 3.36 39.03 -10.11
C MET A 110 2.16 38.23 -9.57
N ARG A 111 0.94 38.82 -9.58
CA ARG A 111 -0.28 38.09 -9.18
C ARG A 111 -0.63 36.97 -10.16
N GLU A 112 -0.52 37.22 -11.46
CA GLU A 112 -0.77 36.22 -12.50
C GLU A 112 0.26 35.06 -12.41
N GLU A 113 1.55 35.40 -12.23
CA GLU A 113 2.61 34.42 -12.01
C GLU A 113 2.35 33.59 -10.75
N ARG A 114 1.93 34.22 -9.65
CA ARG A 114 1.57 33.52 -8.42
C ARG A 114 0.36 32.59 -8.60
N GLN A 115 -0.66 33.02 -9.36
CA GLN A 115 -1.83 32.19 -9.65
C GLN A 115 -1.43 30.95 -10.47
N MET A 116 -0.59 31.12 -11.49
CA MET A 116 -0.04 30.01 -12.26
C MET A 116 0.76 29.05 -11.37
N LEU A 117 1.64 29.59 -10.51
CA LEU A 117 2.43 28.80 -9.59
C LEU A 117 1.55 28.00 -8.62
N GLY A 118 0.46 28.59 -8.12
CA GLY A 118 -0.52 27.90 -7.29
C GLY A 118 -1.18 26.69 -8.00
N GLN A 119 -1.51 26.85 -9.29
CA GLN A 119 -2.02 25.74 -10.11
C GLN A 119 -0.95 24.64 -10.30
N MET A 120 0.30 25.03 -10.55
CA MET A 120 1.42 24.08 -10.68
C MET A 120 1.67 23.31 -9.38
N ILE A 121 1.65 23.98 -8.23
CA ILE A 121 1.81 23.35 -6.92
C ILE A 121 0.69 22.35 -6.67
N SER A 122 -0.56 22.70 -7.01
CA SER A 122 -1.70 21.79 -6.87
C SER A 122 -1.55 20.54 -7.74
N GLN A 123 -1.07 20.69 -8.98
CA GLN A 123 -0.75 19.55 -9.85
C GLN A 123 0.37 18.67 -9.27
N VAL A 124 1.43 19.28 -8.73
CA VAL A 124 2.53 18.55 -8.07
C VAL A 124 2.00 17.77 -6.86
N HIS A 125 1.11 18.35 -6.06
CA HIS A 125 0.54 17.67 -4.90
C HIS A 125 -0.34 16.48 -5.30
N GLN A 126 -1.14 16.63 -6.37
CA GLN A 126 -1.89 15.52 -6.95
C GLN A 126 -0.95 14.39 -7.40
N GLN A 127 0.12 14.72 -8.14
CA GLN A 127 1.12 13.75 -8.58
C GLN A 127 1.80 13.04 -7.40
N GLN A 128 2.13 13.75 -6.32
CA GLN A 128 2.69 13.15 -5.11
C GLN A 128 1.72 12.16 -4.45
N THR A 129 0.42 12.48 -4.45
CA THR A 129 -0.62 11.60 -3.90
C THR A 129 -0.77 10.32 -4.72
N GLU A 130 -0.84 10.44 -6.04
CA GLU A 130 -0.90 9.30 -6.97
C GLU A 130 0.34 8.40 -6.84
N LEU A 131 1.54 8.99 -6.70
CA LEU A 131 2.77 8.24 -6.46
C LEU A 131 2.76 7.46 -5.14
N LYS A 132 2.22 8.07 -4.07
CA LYS A 132 2.08 7.40 -2.77
C LYS A 132 1.10 6.24 -2.84
N GLU A 133 0.00 6.39 -3.56
CA GLU A 133 -0.95 5.31 -3.80
C GLU A 133 -0.32 4.16 -4.60
N LEU A 134 0.42 4.48 -5.67
CA LEU A 134 1.15 3.49 -6.45
C LEU A 134 2.19 2.74 -5.60
N GLN A 135 2.91 3.45 -4.74
CA GLN A 135 3.87 2.84 -3.81
C GLN A 135 3.18 1.83 -2.88
N ASN A 136 2.00 2.16 -2.35
CA ASN A 136 1.23 1.26 -1.50
C ASN A 136 0.81 0.00 -2.27
N GLN A 137 0.30 0.17 -3.49
CA GLN A 137 -0.10 -0.96 -4.35
C GLN A 137 1.08 -1.89 -4.69
N ILE A 138 2.26 -1.33 -4.96
CA ILE A 138 3.48 -2.13 -5.21
C ILE A 138 3.87 -2.91 -3.97
N THR A 139 3.81 -2.28 -2.79
CA THR A 139 4.15 -2.91 -1.52
C THR A 139 3.21 -4.08 -1.20
N GLU A 140 1.90 -3.88 -1.36
CA GLU A 140 0.89 -4.93 -1.14
C GLU A 140 1.06 -6.11 -2.11
N LYS A 141 1.36 -5.83 -3.38
CA LYS A 141 1.69 -6.88 -4.36
C LYS A 141 2.97 -7.63 -3.96
N LEU A 142 4.01 -6.93 -3.54
CA LEU A 142 5.26 -7.56 -3.09
C LEU A 142 5.01 -8.49 -1.89
N ASP A 143 4.21 -8.06 -0.92
CA ASP A 143 3.84 -8.89 0.24
C ASP A 143 3.08 -10.14 -0.18
N THR A 144 2.11 -10.00 -1.10
CA THR A 144 1.35 -11.12 -1.66
C THR A 144 2.26 -12.12 -2.40
N HIS A 145 3.21 -11.61 -3.20
CA HIS A 145 4.18 -12.44 -3.89
C HIS A 145 5.13 -13.15 -2.92
N ASN A 146 5.56 -12.48 -1.85
CA ASN A 146 6.42 -13.07 -0.84
C ASN A 146 5.71 -14.20 -0.08
N GLN A 147 4.45 -14.00 0.30
CA GLN A 147 3.63 -15.07 0.89
C GLN A 147 3.45 -16.26 -0.06
N SER A 148 3.24 -15.99 -1.36
CA SER A 148 3.14 -17.05 -2.37
C SER A 148 4.45 -17.83 -2.52
N LEU A 149 5.61 -17.15 -2.47
CA LEU A 149 6.93 -17.79 -2.50
C LEU A 149 7.15 -18.70 -1.29
N LEU A 150 6.80 -18.24 -0.09
CA LEU A 150 6.88 -19.05 1.13
C LEU A 150 5.98 -20.28 1.04
N ALA A 151 4.75 -20.14 0.52
CA ALA A 151 3.85 -21.27 0.30
C ALA A 151 4.43 -22.29 -0.70
N ILE A 152 5.04 -21.81 -1.79
CA ILE A 152 5.72 -22.68 -2.78
C ILE A 152 6.89 -23.40 -2.13
N GLN A 153 7.76 -22.71 -1.40
CA GLN A 153 8.88 -23.34 -0.69
C GLN A 153 8.41 -24.43 0.28
N ASN A 154 7.43 -24.12 1.13
CA ASN A 154 6.85 -25.08 2.06
C ASN A 154 6.26 -26.30 1.34
N SER A 155 5.54 -26.08 0.23
CA SER A 155 4.99 -27.17 -0.57
C SER A 155 6.09 -28.05 -1.18
N GLN A 156 7.20 -27.45 -1.59
CA GLN A 156 8.33 -28.16 -2.19
C GLN A 156 9.08 -29.00 -1.15
N GLU A 157 9.27 -28.48 0.06
CA GLU A 157 9.80 -29.24 1.21
C GLU A 157 8.89 -30.42 1.58
N ALA A 158 7.57 -30.20 1.61
CA ALA A 158 6.59 -31.25 1.89
C ALA A 158 6.62 -32.35 0.80
N ILE A 159 6.67 -31.97 -0.48
CA ILE A 159 6.79 -32.91 -1.60
C ILE A 159 8.09 -33.71 -1.49
N GLN A 160 9.21 -33.06 -1.19
CA GLN A 160 10.51 -33.71 -1.08
C GLN A 160 10.55 -34.70 0.08
N THR A 161 9.92 -34.35 1.21
CA THR A 161 9.76 -35.23 2.37
C THR A 161 8.88 -36.44 2.03
N ALA A 162 7.71 -36.21 1.43
CA ALA A 162 6.80 -37.29 1.01
C ALA A 162 7.44 -38.24 0.00
N GLN A 163 8.22 -37.72 -0.96
CA GLN A 163 8.97 -38.54 -1.91
C GLN A 163 10.02 -39.41 -1.22
N LYS A 164 10.73 -38.85 -0.23
CA LYS A 164 11.72 -39.60 0.54
C LYS A 164 11.05 -40.74 1.33
N GLU A 165 9.97 -40.44 2.06
CA GLU A 165 9.19 -41.41 2.82
C GLU A 165 8.63 -42.52 1.92
N GLN A 166 8.06 -42.16 0.77
CA GLN A 166 7.56 -43.13 -0.20
C GLN A 166 8.69 -44.04 -0.72
N SER A 167 9.86 -43.47 -1.03
CA SER A 167 11.01 -44.25 -1.50
C SER A 167 11.51 -45.23 -0.43
N GLU A 168 11.54 -44.83 0.84
CA GLU A 168 11.94 -45.68 1.97
C GLU A 168 10.92 -46.79 2.20
N TYR A 169 9.62 -46.46 2.18
CA TYR A 169 8.55 -47.46 2.29
C TYR A 169 8.63 -48.51 1.19
N THR A 170 8.83 -48.07 -0.06
CA THR A 170 8.89 -48.98 -1.23
C THR A 170 10.12 -49.89 -1.16
N LYS A 171 11.28 -49.36 -0.78
CA LYS A 171 12.50 -50.15 -0.56
C LYS A 171 12.31 -51.19 0.54
N ASN A 172 11.78 -50.79 1.70
CA ASN A 172 11.54 -51.70 2.82
C ASN A 172 10.54 -52.80 2.46
N ASN A 173 9.48 -52.46 1.71
CA ASN A 173 8.49 -53.43 1.29
C ASN A 173 9.07 -54.46 0.29
N LEU A 174 9.86 -54.01 -0.69
CA LEU A 174 10.55 -54.90 -1.63
C LEU A 174 11.54 -55.83 -0.92
N VAL A 175 12.30 -55.31 0.05
CA VAL A 175 13.23 -56.13 0.85
C VAL A 175 12.47 -57.20 1.63
N LYS A 176 11.34 -56.84 2.25
CA LYS A 176 10.48 -57.79 2.97
C LYS A 176 9.94 -58.87 2.04
N GLU A 177 9.41 -58.48 0.89
CA GLU A 177 8.83 -59.40 -0.11
C GLU A 177 9.86 -60.40 -0.66
N ILE A 178 11.09 -59.94 -0.93
CA ILE A 178 12.22 -60.81 -1.31
C ILE A 178 12.55 -61.80 -0.18
N ASN A 179 12.59 -61.32 1.06
CA ASN A 179 12.95 -62.16 2.21
C ASN A 179 11.87 -63.22 2.48
N ASP A 180 10.60 -62.85 2.39
CA ASP A 180 9.45 -63.74 2.54
C ASP A 180 9.45 -64.83 1.45
N ASN A 181 9.69 -64.46 0.18
CA ASN A 181 9.80 -65.41 -0.94
C ASN A 181 10.99 -66.37 -0.79
N ASN A 182 12.15 -65.87 -0.34
CA ASN A 182 13.31 -66.70 -0.07
C ASN A 182 13.06 -67.68 1.08
N GLN A 183 12.39 -67.23 2.14
CA GLN A 183 12.04 -68.06 3.29
C GLN A 183 11.07 -69.19 2.90
N GLN A 184 10.03 -68.87 2.11
CA GLN A 184 9.11 -69.87 1.56
C GLN A 184 9.83 -70.91 0.71
N SER A 185 10.77 -70.48 -0.14
CA SER A 185 11.58 -71.37 -0.98
C SER A 185 12.48 -72.30 -0.15
N ILE A 186 13.08 -71.78 0.93
CA ILE A 186 13.88 -72.57 1.88
C ILE A 186 13.02 -73.59 2.61
N ASP A 187 11.80 -73.21 3.00
CA ASP A 187 10.90 -74.09 3.73
C ASP A 187 10.33 -75.21 2.84
N THR A 188 10.05 -74.92 1.56
CA THR A 188 9.70 -75.95 0.56
C THR A 188 10.85 -76.93 0.35
N LEU A 189 12.08 -76.44 0.20
CA LEU A 189 13.27 -77.30 0.07
C LEU A 189 13.49 -78.19 1.30
N LYS A 190 13.23 -77.66 2.51
CA LYS A 190 13.32 -78.45 3.74
C LYS A 190 12.24 -79.53 3.81
N GLU A 191 11.02 -79.25 3.38
CA GLU A 191 9.96 -80.27 3.31
C GLU A 191 10.26 -81.36 2.26
N ASP A 192 10.82 -80.99 1.11
CA ASP A 192 11.25 -81.95 0.08
C ASP A 192 12.39 -82.86 0.58
N ILE A 193 13.36 -82.30 1.31
CA ILE A 193 14.44 -83.09 1.93
C ILE A 193 13.87 -84.02 3.02
N LYS A 194 12.90 -83.54 3.80
CA LYS A 194 12.27 -84.33 4.88
C LYS A 194 11.43 -85.49 4.32
N THR A 195 10.68 -85.26 3.24
CA THR A 195 9.91 -86.31 2.56
C THR A 195 10.81 -87.33 1.87
N GLN A 196 11.92 -86.92 1.23
CA GLN A 196 12.92 -87.84 0.69
C GLN A 196 13.66 -88.65 1.78
N SER A 197 13.94 -88.05 2.93
CA SER A 197 14.54 -88.77 4.07
C SER A 197 13.58 -89.80 4.70
N SER A 198 12.26 -89.60 4.59
CA SER A 198 11.24 -90.56 5.03
C SER A 198 11.04 -91.74 4.08
N LEU A 199 11.47 -91.63 2.82
CA LEU A 199 11.47 -92.73 1.84
C LEU A 199 12.69 -93.66 1.97
N ASN A 200 13.75 -93.25 2.68
CA ASN A 200 14.93 -94.09 2.93
C ASN A 200 14.84 -94.79 4.29
N ARG A 201 13.85 -95.67 4.42
CA ARG A 201 13.92 -96.79 5.36
C ARG A 201 14.85 -97.85 4.73
N PRO A 202 15.83 -98.43 5.45
CA PRO A 202 16.73 -99.42 4.87
C PRO A 202 15.95 -100.72 4.60
N ASN A 203 15.60 -100.97 3.33
CA ASN A 203 15.12 -102.28 2.89
C ASN A 203 16.32 -103.14 2.47
N ASP A 204 16.54 -104.22 3.21
CA ASP A 204 17.57 -105.25 3.03
C ASP A 204 17.45 -106.11 1.75
N GLU A 205 16.77 -105.63 0.70
CA GLU A 205 16.44 -106.45 -0.47
C GLU A 205 17.45 -106.33 -1.63
N LYS A 206 18.35 -105.34 -1.61
CA LYS A 206 19.31 -105.11 -2.71
C LYS A 206 20.52 -106.07 -2.71
N LYS A 207 20.68 -106.93 -1.69
CA LYS A 207 21.79 -107.90 -1.62
C LYS A 207 21.57 -109.13 -2.50
N GLY A 208 20.33 -109.48 -2.85
CA GLY A 208 20.02 -110.67 -3.66
C GLY A 208 20.13 -110.47 -5.18
N PHE A 209 20.07 -109.23 -5.65
CA PHE A 209 20.06 -108.93 -7.09
C PHE A 209 21.47 -108.97 -7.72
N PHE A 210 22.48 -108.43 -7.03
CA PHE A 210 23.86 -108.39 -7.53
C PHE A 210 24.55 -109.77 -7.48
N ALA A 211 24.23 -110.62 -6.49
CA ALA A 211 24.76 -111.98 -6.42
C ALA A 211 24.29 -112.86 -7.60
N ARG A 212 23.07 -112.62 -8.11
CA ARG A 212 22.48 -113.37 -9.22
C ARG A 212 23.02 -112.96 -10.59
N LEU A 213 23.57 -111.76 -10.72
CA LEU A 213 24.10 -111.22 -11.98
C LEU A 213 25.56 -111.61 -12.24
N PHE A 214 26.33 -111.94 -11.21
CA PHE A 214 27.78 -112.19 -11.34
C PHE A 214 28.22 -113.62 -10.99
N ASN A 215 27.29 -114.53 -10.67
CA ASN A 215 27.55 -115.94 -10.36
C ASN A 215 28.81 -116.16 -9.49
N LEU A 216 28.85 -115.43 -8.37
CA LEU A 216 29.81 -115.58 -7.27
C LEU A 216 29.20 -116.45 -6.18
#